data_AF-A0A7M3M0D8-F1
#
_entry.id   AF-A0A7M3M0D8-F1
#
_cell.length_a   1.000
_cell.length_b   1.000
_cell.length_c   1.000
_cell.angle_alpha   90.00
_cell.angle_beta   90.00
_cell.angle_gamma   90.00
#
_symmetry.space_group_name_H-M   'P 1'
#
loop_
_entity.id
_entity.type
_entity.pdbx_description
1 polymer ?
#
loop_
_entity_poly.entity_id
_entity_poly.type
_entity_poly.pdbx_seq_one_letter_code
_entity_poly.pdbx_strand_id
1 'polypeptide(L)'
;MPGIDECLLEAMALPGARGAAVIDWVSGLSLGVIGHCPNGDHEASAAESAELARMAAESTTYALEDAAGTGSGSHSGSHSGDPTAARTGTGAASGAGAGAGAGGAARGLPVEDIIVTTRDGYHLSCFVRTTFDSSVFLSLWLDRAEGNLALARIRLRQLAERLVLS
;
A
#
# COMPACT_ATOMS: atom_id res chain seq x y z
N MET A 1 -5.28 24.61 -0.99
CA MET A 1 -5.08 23.16 -1.18
C MET A 1 -3.62 23.01 -1.54
N PRO A 2 -2.81 22.37 -0.69
CA PRO A 2 -1.37 22.43 -0.82
C PRO A 2 -0.93 21.57 -1.99
N GLY A 3 -0.04 22.12 -2.84
CA GLY A 3 0.65 21.31 -3.85
C GLY A 3 1.63 20.33 -3.20
N ILE A 4 2.19 19.42 -4.01
CA ILE A 4 3.24 18.49 -3.59
C ILE A 4 4.39 19.23 -2.89
N ASP A 5 4.85 20.35 -3.45
CA ASP A 5 5.96 21.13 -2.90
C ASP A 5 5.68 21.66 -1.49
N GLU A 6 4.49 22.20 -1.23
CA GLU A 6 4.10 22.71 0.09
C GLU A 6 4.02 21.58 1.11
N CYS A 7 3.46 20.43 0.72
CA CYS A 7 3.41 19.24 1.56
C CYS A 7 4.81 18.75 1.94
N LEU A 8 5.74 18.73 0.97
CA LEU A 8 7.12 18.32 1.19
C LEU A 8 7.89 19.30 2.09
N LEU A 9 7.67 20.60 1.93
CA LEU A 9 8.23 21.62 2.82
C LEU A 9 7.73 21.47 4.26
N GLU A 10 6.44 21.19 4.46
CA GLU A 10 5.88 20.92 5.78
C GLU A 10 6.42 19.62 6.40
N ALA A 11 6.61 18.57 5.60
CA ALA A 11 7.24 17.34 6.06
C ALA A 11 8.68 17.59 6.52
N MET A 12 9.45 18.42 5.82
CA MET A 12 10.82 18.80 6.20
C MET A 12 10.89 19.69 7.43
N ALA A 13 9.78 20.32 7.85
CA ALA A 13 9.73 21.08 9.10
C ALA A 13 9.65 20.18 10.35
N LEU A 14 9.50 18.86 10.18
CA LEU A 14 9.49 17.92 11.29
C LEU A 14 10.90 17.82 11.93
N PRO A 15 11.00 17.77 13.27
CA PRO A 15 12.29 17.60 13.95
C PRO A 15 13.00 16.34 13.46
N GLY A 16 14.26 16.48 13.04
CA GLY A 16 15.07 15.38 12.51
C GLY A 16 14.72 14.95 11.08
N ALA A 17 13.87 15.67 10.33
CA ALA A 17 13.60 15.32 8.93
C ALA A 17 14.85 15.51 8.06
N ARG A 18 15.24 14.46 7.34
CA ARG A 18 16.43 14.44 6.47
C ARG A 18 16.08 14.55 5.00
N GLY A 19 14.96 13.97 4.61
CA GLY A 19 14.40 14.06 3.28
C GLY A 19 12.97 13.53 3.22
N ALA A 20 12.23 13.98 2.21
CA ALA A 20 10.86 13.55 1.97
C ALA A 20 10.62 13.41 0.46
N ALA A 21 9.69 12.53 0.09
CA ALA A 21 9.31 12.31 -1.30
C ALA A 21 7.83 11.91 -1.42
N VAL A 22 7.19 12.31 -2.50
CA VAL A 22 5.91 11.72 -2.94
C VAL A 22 6.24 10.75 -4.06
N ILE A 23 5.82 9.50 -3.93
CA ILE A 23 6.19 8.41 -4.84
C ILE A 23 4.93 7.68 -5.29
N ASP A 24 4.84 7.37 -6.58
CA ASP A 24 3.87 6.43 -7.14
C ASP A 24 4.39 5.00 -6.95
N TRP A 25 3.75 4.20 -6.09
CA TRP A 25 4.16 2.83 -5.80
C TRP A 25 3.82 1.83 -6.91
N VAL A 26 3.01 2.21 -7.91
CA VAL A 26 2.79 1.38 -9.09
C VAL A 26 3.93 1.54 -10.09
N SER A 27 4.27 2.77 -10.48
CA SER A 27 5.35 3.00 -11.46
C SER A 27 6.76 3.06 -10.87
N GLY A 28 6.90 3.33 -9.57
CA GLY A 28 8.18 3.60 -8.91
C GLY A 28 8.70 5.02 -9.10
N LEU A 29 7.92 5.90 -9.74
CA LEU A 29 8.34 7.27 -10.03
C LEU A 29 8.19 8.19 -8.80
N SER A 30 9.20 9.03 -8.58
CA SER A 30 9.10 10.15 -7.64
C SER A 30 8.35 11.32 -8.30
N LEU A 31 7.23 11.73 -7.72
CA LEU A 31 6.45 12.88 -8.17
C LEU A 31 6.96 14.21 -7.59
N GLY A 32 7.70 14.14 -6.49
CA GLY A 32 8.40 15.27 -5.89
C GLY A 32 9.35 14.79 -4.80
N VAL A 33 10.47 15.48 -4.63
CA VAL A 33 11.52 15.14 -3.64
C VAL A 33 12.10 16.40 -3.02
N ILE A 34 12.47 16.31 -1.74
CA ILE A 34 13.20 17.38 -1.03
C ILE A 34 14.16 16.78 -0.01
N GLY A 35 15.25 17.49 0.27
CA GLY A 35 16.27 17.04 1.22
C GLY A 35 17.15 15.93 0.65
N HIS A 36 17.64 15.06 1.52
CA HIS A 36 18.56 13.98 1.16
C HIS A 36 17.82 12.65 1.05
N CYS A 37 18.32 11.75 0.21
CA CYS A 37 17.93 10.35 0.22
C CYS A 37 19.07 9.47 0.74
N PRO A 38 18.75 8.25 1.22
CA PRO A 38 19.74 7.20 1.36
C PRO A 38 20.50 7.01 0.04
N ASN A 39 21.82 6.83 0.11
CA ASN A 39 22.68 6.54 -1.05
C ASN A 39 22.84 7.67 -2.09
N GLY A 40 22.16 8.82 -1.93
CA GLY A 40 22.32 10.00 -2.78
C GLY A 40 21.63 9.95 -4.14
N ASP A 41 20.88 8.89 -4.42
CA ASP A 41 20.05 8.73 -5.62
C ASP A 41 18.56 8.64 -5.23
N HIS A 42 17.82 9.71 -5.53
CA HIS A 42 16.42 9.82 -5.20
C HIS A 42 15.54 8.90 -6.05
N GLU A 43 15.89 8.68 -7.32
CA GLU A 43 15.11 7.84 -8.22
C GLU A 43 15.25 6.37 -7.84
N ALA A 44 16.48 5.92 -7.58
CA ALA A 44 16.73 4.57 -7.09
C ALA A 44 16.04 4.32 -5.73
N SER A 45 16.16 5.27 -4.80
CA SER A 45 15.49 5.18 -3.49
C SER A 45 13.97 5.12 -3.62
N ALA A 46 13.39 5.86 -4.57
CA ALA A 46 11.96 5.86 -4.82
C ALA A 46 11.49 4.51 -5.39
N ALA A 47 12.20 3.95 -6.37
CA ALA A 47 11.90 2.65 -6.95
C ALA A 47 11.96 1.52 -5.90
N GLU A 48 12.99 1.51 -5.06
CA GLU A 48 13.10 0.54 -3.96
C GLU A 48 11.98 0.68 -2.92
N SER A 49 11.66 1.92 -2.54
CA SER A 49 10.57 2.20 -1.59
C SER A 49 9.20 1.81 -2.15
N ALA A 50 9.00 1.99 -3.46
CA ALA A 50 7.79 1.59 -4.17
C ALA A 50 7.59 0.07 -4.16
N GLU A 51 8.66 -0.71 -4.31
CA GLU A 51 8.58 -2.18 -4.23
C GLU A 51 8.11 -2.64 -2.84
N LEU A 52 8.70 -2.07 -1.78
CA LEU A 52 8.28 -2.35 -0.41
C LEU A 52 6.81 -1.95 -0.17
N ALA A 53 6.42 -0.77 -0.66
CA ALA A 53 5.05 -0.28 -0.55
C ALA A 53 4.06 -1.22 -1.27
N ARG A 54 4.40 -1.66 -2.48
CA ARG A 54 3.57 -2.60 -3.25
C ARG A 54 3.41 -3.93 -2.53
N MET A 55 4.51 -4.53 -2.06
CA MET A 55 4.47 -5.78 -1.30
C MET A 55 3.57 -5.68 -0.06
N ALA A 56 3.58 -4.54 0.63
CA ALA A 56 2.72 -4.31 1.80
C ALA A 56 1.25 -4.09 1.40
N ALA A 57 1.00 -3.30 0.37
CA ALA A 57 -0.34 -2.97 -0.13
C ALA A 57 -1.09 -4.21 -0.66
N GLU A 58 -0.38 -5.11 -1.33
CA GLU A 58 -0.94 -6.33 -1.94
C GLU A 58 -0.94 -7.54 -0.99
N SER A 59 -0.41 -7.39 0.22
CA SER A 59 -0.33 -8.49 1.18
C SER A 59 -1.71 -8.88 1.72
N THR A 60 -2.07 -10.15 1.53
CA THR A 60 -3.28 -10.72 2.11
C THR A 60 -3.20 -10.87 3.63
N THR A 61 -2.01 -10.83 4.22
CA THR A 61 -1.82 -10.88 5.68
C THR A 61 -2.48 -9.70 6.40
N TYR A 62 -2.51 -8.53 5.74
CA TYR A 62 -3.10 -7.31 6.30
C TYR A 62 -4.53 -7.07 5.82
N ALA A 63 -5.00 -7.83 4.84
CA ALA A 63 -6.38 -7.77 4.40
C ALA A 63 -7.28 -8.30 5.53
N LEU A 64 -8.20 -7.46 5.99
CA LEU A 64 -9.30 -7.94 6.84
C LEU A 64 -10.21 -8.79 5.96
N GLU A 65 -10.38 -10.08 6.30
CA GLU A 65 -11.48 -10.86 5.75
C GLU A 65 -12.79 -10.18 6.17
N ASP A 66 -13.67 -9.89 5.22
CA ASP A 66 -15.02 -9.41 5.53
C ASP A 66 -15.75 -10.48 6.35
N ALA A 67 -15.72 -10.35 7.67
CA ALA A 67 -16.53 -11.15 8.57
C ALA A 67 -17.99 -10.70 8.49
N ALA A 68 -18.68 -10.98 7.37
CA ALA A 68 -20.14 -11.07 7.30
C ALA A 68 -20.59 -11.43 5.88
N GLY A 69 -21.05 -12.67 5.67
CA GLY A 69 -21.78 -12.97 4.45
C GLY A 69 -22.08 -14.41 4.07
N THR A 70 -22.29 -15.37 4.98
CA THR A 70 -23.13 -16.56 4.67
C THR A 70 -23.67 -17.22 5.94
N GLY A 71 -24.69 -16.58 6.52
CA GLY A 71 -25.77 -17.34 7.15
C GLY A 71 -26.70 -17.83 6.05
N SER A 72 -26.73 -19.14 5.80
CA SER A 72 -27.89 -19.92 5.38
C SER A 72 -27.43 -21.24 4.77
N GLY A 73 -27.42 -22.29 5.59
CA GLY A 73 -27.33 -23.67 5.13
C GLY A 73 -28.29 -24.50 5.95
N SER A 74 -29.56 -24.55 5.54
CA SER A 74 -30.53 -25.51 6.05
C SER A 74 -30.04 -26.92 5.72
N HIS A 75 -29.57 -27.67 6.72
CA HIS A 75 -29.31 -29.10 6.56
C HIS A 75 -30.63 -29.88 6.60
N SER A 76 -31.23 -30.07 5.42
CA SER A 76 -32.22 -31.13 5.19
C SER A 76 -31.55 -32.35 4.58
N GLY A 77 -31.68 -33.49 5.26
CA GLY A 77 -31.90 -34.81 4.65
C GLY A 77 -30.78 -35.41 3.77
N SER A 78 -30.05 -36.35 4.38
CA SER A 78 -29.67 -37.67 3.86
C SER A 78 -29.69 -37.91 2.34
N HIS A 79 -28.60 -38.43 1.77
CA HIS A 79 -28.63 -39.61 0.89
C HIS A 79 -27.25 -40.30 0.86
N SER A 80 -27.30 -41.60 1.13
CA SER A 80 -26.24 -42.60 1.08
C SER A 80 -25.93 -43.03 -0.36
N GLY A 81 -24.66 -43.28 -0.67
CA GLY A 81 -24.25 -44.04 -1.86
C GLY A 81 -22.80 -43.76 -2.28
N ASP A 82 -21.91 -44.70 -1.99
CA ASP A 82 -20.54 -44.79 -2.50
C ASP A 82 -20.49 -45.89 -3.60
N PRO A 83 -19.36 -46.16 -4.28
CA PRO A 83 -18.90 -45.53 -5.51
C PRO A 83 -18.84 -46.55 -6.67
N THR A 84 -18.84 -46.11 -7.93
CA THR A 84 -18.08 -46.79 -9.01
C THR A 84 -18.25 -46.07 -10.34
N ALA A 85 -17.12 -45.80 -10.99
CA ALA A 85 -16.86 -46.01 -12.43
C ALA A 85 -15.90 -44.94 -12.97
N ALA A 86 -14.67 -45.38 -13.19
CA ALA A 86 -13.68 -44.74 -14.03
C ALA A 86 -14.25 -44.47 -15.42
N ARG A 87 -14.02 -43.25 -15.94
CA ARG A 87 -13.86 -43.02 -17.38
C ARG A 87 -12.81 -41.95 -17.66
N THR A 88 -11.75 -42.42 -18.29
CA THR A 88 -10.73 -41.70 -19.02
C THR A 88 -11.36 -40.81 -20.10
N GLY A 89 -10.86 -39.58 -20.19
CA GLY A 89 -11.27 -38.60 -21.21
C GLY A 89 -10.21 -37.52 -21.36
N THR A 90 -9.22 -37.78 -22.20
CA THR A 90 -8.31 -36.78 -22.75
C THR A 90 -9.09 -35.80 -23.63
N GLY A 91 -9.13 -34.53 -23.23
CA GLY A 91 -9.67 -33.43 -24.00
C GLY A 91 -8.83 -32.19 -23.78
N ALA A 92 -8.06 -31.80 -24.80
CA ALA A 92 -7.39 -30.51 -24.86
C ALA A 92 -8.46 -29.41 -24.95
N ALA A 93 -8.39 -28.42 -24.05
CA ALA A 93 -9.16 -27.19 -24.14
C ALA A 93 -8.18 -26.01 -24.02
N SER A 94 -7.89 -25.41 -25.16
CA SER A 94 -7.48 -24.02 -25.27
C SER A 94 -8.62 -23.15 -24.73
N GLY A 95 -8.36 -22.41 -23.65
CA GLY A 95 -9.26 -21.41 -23.10
C GLY A 95 -8.49 -20.11 -22.92
N ALA A 96 -8.60 -19.23 -23.91
CA ALA A 96 -8.35 -17.81 -23.75
C ALA A 96 -9.53 -17.18 -22.98
N GLY A 97 -9.24 -16.15 -22.19
CA GLY A 97 -10.23 -15.36 -21.44
C GLY A 97 -10.30 -15.80 -19.97
N ALA A 98 -10.35 -14.91 -18.99
CA ALA A 98 -10.79 -13.54 -19.01
C ALA A 98 -10.03 -12.73 -17.95
N GLY A 99 -9.82 -11.45 -18.23
CA GLY A 99 -9.30 -10.50 -17.25
C GLY A 99 -10.13 -10.56 -15.98
N ALA A 100 -9.44 -10.62 -14.84
CA ALA A 100 -10.02 -10.31 -13.55
C ALA A 100 -10.16 -8.77 -13.43
N GLY A 101 -10.96 -8.19 -14.33
CA GLY A 101 -11.61 -6.91 -14.10
C GLY A 101 -12.97 -7.22 -13.53
N ALA A 102 -13.07 -7.31 -12.20
CA ALA A 102 -14.34 -7.40 -11.50
C ALA A 102 -14.24 -6.78 -10.11
N GLY A 103 -14.38 -5.44 -10.08
CA GLY A 103 -15.19 -4.73 -9.09
C GLY A 103 -14.96 -5.07 -7.61
N GLY A 104 -13.81 -4.66 -7.06
CA GLY A 104 -13.70 -4.38 -5.63
C GLY A 104 -14.07 -2.92 -5.37
N ALA A 105 -15.35 -2.63 -5.18
CA ALA A 105 -15.79 -1.30 -4.76
C ALA A 105 -15.07 -0.89 -3.47
N ALA A 106 -14.31 0.21 -3.53
CA ALA A 106 -13.84 1.03 -2.41
C ALA A 106 -13.30 0.27 -1.17
N ARG A 107 -12.44 -0.74 -1.36
CA ARG A 107 -11.62 -1.23 -0.25
C ARG A 107 -10.34 -0.42 -0.22
N GLY A 108 -10.28 0.53 0.73
CA GLY A 108 -9.04 1.26 1.01
C GLY A 108 -7.89 0.29 1.30
N LEU A 109 -6.67 0.72 1.00
CA LEU A 109 -5.47 -0.09 1.20
C LEU A 109 -5.43 -0.65 2.63
N PRO A 110 -5.15 -1.96 2.81
CA PRO A 110 -5.14 -2.61 4.12
C PRO A 110 -4.05 -2.05 5.04
N VAL A 111 -3.01 -1.44 4.46
CA VAL A 111 -1.90 -0.80 5.17
C VAL A 111 -2.03 0.71 5.06
N GLU A 112 -1.86 1.40 6.19
CA GLU A 112 -1.90 2.87 6.28
C GLU A 112 -0.52 3.50 6.22
N ASP A 113 0.41 2.93 7.00
CA ASP A 113 1.81 3.34 7.01
C ASP A 113 2.74 2.15 7.22
N ILE A 114 3.96 2.27 6.69
CA ILE A 114 5.08 1.36 6.91
C ILE A 114 6.17 2.15 7.61
N ILE A 115 6.79 1.57 8.64
CA ILE A 115 7.92 2.17 9.34
C ILE A 115 9.08 1.18 9.33
N VAL A 116 10.16 1.56 8.66
CA VAL A 116 11.43 0.83 8.71
C VAL A 116 12.35 1.55 9.69
N THR A 117 12.74 0.86 10.75
CA THR A 117 13.73 1.38 11.71
C THR A 117 15.11 0.87 11.32
N THR A 118 16.05 1.79 11.12
CA THR A 118 17.46 1.46 10.88
C THR A 118 18.29 1.87 12.09
N ARG A 119 19.61 1.66 12.02
CA ARG A 119 20.52 2.08 13.10
C ARG A 119 20.42 3.59 13.35
N ASP A 120 20.32 4.36 12.27
CA ASP A 120 20.54 5.81 12.27
C ASP A 120 19.27 6.61 11.92
N GLY A 121 18.14 5.95 11.64
CA GLY A 121 16.91 6.66 11.31
C GLY A 121 15.65 5.81 11.26
N TYR A 122 14.56 6.49 10.92
CA TYR A 122 13.26 5.91 10.59
C TYR A 122 12.89 6.28 9.16
N HIS A 123 12.43 5.32 8.38
CA HIS A 123 11.83 5.55 7.07
C HIS A 123 10.34 5.28 7.19
N LEU A 124 9.53 6.31 6.96
CA LEU A 124 8.08 6.23 7.04
C LEU A 124 7.52 6.31 5.62
N SER A 125 6.66 5.37 5.24
CA SER A 125 5.89 5.40 4.01
C SER A 125 4.41 5.47 4.38
N CYS A 126 3.76 6.61 4.14
CA CYS A 126 2.35 6.82 4.47
C CYS A 126 1.51 6.86 3.18
N PHE A 127 0.60 5.90 3.01
CA PHE A 127 -0.23 5.82 1.82
C PHE A 127 -1.24 6.98 1.77
N VAL A 128 -1.39 7.57 0.59
CA VAL A 128 -2.37 8.63 0.36
C VAL A 128 -3.70 7.97 -0.02
N ARG A 129 -4.73 8.18 0.80
CA ARG A 129 -6.06 7.62 0.57
C ARG A 129 -6.92 8.65 -0.16
N THR A 130 -7.25 8.41 -1.44
CA THR A 130 -8.19 9.27 -2.18
C THR A 130 -9.49 8.55 -2.51
N THR A 131 -10.51 9.30 -2.90
CA THR A 131 -11.76 8.72 -3.45
C THR A 131 -11.54 8.00 -4.78
N PHE A 132 -10.45 8.34 -5.47
CA PHE A 132 -9.92 7.60 -6.61
C PHE A 132 -8.85 6.61 -6.13
N ASP A 133 -8.65 5.51 -6.84
CA ASP A 133 -7.57 4.57 -6.52
C ASP A 133 -6.23 5.29 -6.69
N SER A 134 -5.68 5.79 -5.58
CA SER A 134 -4.42 6.51 -5.58
C SER A 134 -3.28 5.52 -5.38
N SER A 135 -2.34 5.56 -6.30
CA SER A 135 -1.13 4.76 -6.24
C SER A 135 0.03 5.50 -5.59
N VAL A 136 -0.21 6.57 -4.81
CA VAL A 136 0.88 7.37 -4.22
C VAL A 136 1.02 7.21 -2.71
N PHE A 137 2.25 7.39 -2.23
CA PHE A 137 2.56 7.48 -0.80
C PHE A 137 3.57 8.59 -0.53
N LEU A 138 3.52 9.13 0.69
CA LEU A 138 4.47 10.10 1.20
C LEU A 138 5.56 9.36 1.98
N SER A 139 6.81 9.49 1.53
CA SER A 139 8.00 8.97 2.17
C SER A 139 8.67 10.05 3.01
N LEU A 140 9.10 9.71 4.23
CA LEU A 140 9.89 10.56 5.11
C LEU A 140 11.06 9.78 5.69
N TRP A 141 12.26 10.32 5.57
CA TRP A 141 13.43 9.88 6.30
C TRP A 141 13.68 10.78 7.50
N LEU A 142 13.67 10.18 8.68
CA LEU A 142 13.81 10.85 9.97
C LEU A 142 15.11 10.37 10.64
N ASP A 143 15.93 11.31 11.12
CA ASP A 143 17.06 11.03 11.99
C ASP A 143 16.59 10.39 13.30
N ARG A 144 17.34 9.41 13.82
CA ARG A 144 16.92 8.68 15.02
C ARG A 144 17.19 9.44 16.32
N ALA A 145 18.26 10.23 16.37
CA ALA A 145 18.66 10.96 17.56
C ALA A 145 17.85 12.26 17.72
N GLU A 146 17.52 12.90 16.60
CA GLU A 146 16.82 14.19 16.58
C GLU A 146 15.31 14.04 16.31
N GLY A 147 14.91 12.91 15.74
CA GLY A 147 13.55 12.66 15.28
C GLY A 147 12.51 12.46 16.36
N ASN A 148 11.35 13.10 16.21
CA ASN A 148 10.15 12.75 16.97
C ASN A 148 9.23 11.85 16.14
N LEU A 149 9.44 10.52 16.21
CA LEU A 149 8.68 9.54 15.43
C LEU A 149 7.16 9.64 15.68
N ALA A 150 6.75 9.84 16.92
CA ALA A 150 5.34 9.92 17.28
C ALA A 150 4.66 11.12 16.59
N LEU A 151 5.29 12.29 16.66
CA LEU A 151 4.81 13.49 15.97
C LEU A 151 4.86 13.30 14.45
N ALA A 152 5.94 12.73 13.93
CA ALA A 152 6.13 12.49 12.50
C ALA A 152 4.98 11.63 11.95
N ARG A 153 4.60 10.53 12.60
CA ARG A 153 3.46 9.70 12.16
C ARG A 153 2.15 10.47 12.07
N ILE A 154 1.83 11.25 13.11
CA ILE A 154 0.58 12.04 13.15
C ILE A 154 0.58 13.08 12.04
N ARG A 155 1.69 13.82 11.88
CA ARG A 155 1.82 14.89 10.90
C ARG A 155 1.85 14.37 9.47
N LEU A 156 2.60 13.30 9.22
CA LEU A 156 2.70 12.70 7.89
C LEU A 156 1.35 12.19 7.40
N ARG A 157 0.53 11.65 8.31
CA ARG A 157 -0.86 11.24 8.01
C ARG A 157 -1.76 12.43 7.67
N GLN A 158 -1.69 13.51 8.45
CA GLN A 158 -2.43 14.75 8.15
C GLN A 158 -2.03 15.35 6.80
N LEU A 159 -0.75 15.29 6.46
CA LEU A 159 -0.22 15.73 5.18
C LEU A 159 -0.70 14.83 4.04
N ALA A 160 -0.67 13.51 4.21
CA ALA A 160 -1.18 12.56 3.25
C ALA A 160 -2.67 12.77 2.96
N GLU A 161 -3.50 13.01 3.98
CA GLU A 161 -4.93 13.32 3.83
C GLU A 161 -5.18 14.63 3.05
N ARG A 162 -4.25 15.57 3.09
CA ARG A 162 -4.35 16.85 2.36
C ARG A 162 -3.93 16.74 0.90
N LEU A 163 -3.09 15.76 0.55
CA LEU A 163 -2.69 15.46 -0.83
C LEU A 163 -3.83 14.84 -1.67
N VAL A 164 -5.01 14.64 -1.07
CA VAL A 164 -6.15 13.87 -1.62
C VAL A 164 -7.11 14.69 -2.47
N LEU A 165 -7.04 16.02 -2.38
CA LEU A 165 -7.96 16.88 -3.10
C LEU A 165 -7.23 17.36 -4.36
N SER A 166 -7.66 16.93 -5.54
CA SER A 166 -7.50 17.61 -6.83
C SER A 166 -8.50 17.03 -7.82
#